data_AF-A0A7S2GIS6-F1
#
_entry.id   AF-A0A7S2GIS6-F1
#
_cell.length_a   1.000
_cell.length_b   1.000
_cell.length_c   1.000
_cell.angle_alpha   90.00
_cell.angle_beta   90.00
_cell.angle_gamma   90.00
#
_symmetry.space_group_name_H-M   'P 1'
#
loop_
_entity.id
_entity.type
_entity.pdbx_description
1 polymer ?
#
loop_
_entity_poly.entity_id
_entity_poly.type
_entity_poly.pdbx_seq_one_letter_code
_entity_poly.pdbx_strand_id
1 'polypeptide(L)'
;VDGLRPGTKYSVRTRGKDCFGWRPWEMSLSLSPVQTASKKPDPPTDLRSDPDTNSSSSIVLQWAVGWSNGPRIECFDIFVSCDDGPWNMLTSVEPTAKKFVVSDVVRGTGYVFKIRAKNEIGWSDFSEQTDEIKANAIPMPRNLQVNGSGVTWLELSWSPPVTDLLAAVRVERYELQQQKCDPAQETSEWATLTCDPALRDTRWVVEGLRSLERLRFRARALTLEGWSAFCDPTPWHRTPRRN
;
A
#
# COMPACT_ATOMS: atom_id res chain seq x y z
N VAL A 1 25.64 36.96 -13.94
CA VAL A 1 25.10 36.45 -12.65
C VAL A 1 24.69 35.03 -12.94
N ASP A 2 25.47 34.09 -12.43
CA ASP A 2 25.28 32.67 -12.72
C ASP A 2 24.46 32.02 -11.60
N GLY A 3 23.92 30.83 -11.87
CA GLY A 3 23.12 30.09 -10.87
C GLY A 3 21.71 30.64 -10.62
N LEU A 4 21.17 31.48 -11.52
CA LEU A 4 19.79 31.94 -11.43
C LEU A 4 18.81 30.81 -11.78
N ARG A 5 17.73 30.68 -10.99
CA ARG A 5 16.69 29.69 -11.23
C ARG A 5 15.89 30.05 -12.49
N PRO A 6 15.60 29.08 -13.38
CA PRO A 6 14.74 29.31 -14.55
C PRO A 6 13.33 29.76 -14.16
N GLY A 7 12.72 30.56 -15.04
CA GLY A 7 11.36 31.08 -14.86
C GLY A 7 11.13 31.95 -13.63
N THR A 8 12.20 32.44 -12.99
CA THR A 8 12.13 33.21 -11.74
C THR A 8 12.35 34.69 -12.02
N LYS A 9 11.55 35.56 -11.38
CA LYS A 9 11.70 37.01 -11.46
C LYS A 9 12.78 37.47 -10.47
N TYR A 10 13.79 38.16 -10.98
CA TYR A 10 14.85 38.75 -10.19
C TYR A 10 14.82 40.27 -10.31
N SER A 11 14.93 40.97 -9.18
CA SER A 11 15.15 42.42 -9.15
C SER A 11 16.63 42.67 -8.94
N VAL A 12 17.24 43.45 -9.83
CA VAL A 12 18.65 43.80 -9.76
C VAL A 12 18.79 45.25 -9.32
N ARG A 13 19.69 45.51 -8.37
CA ARG A 13 20.08 46.86 -7.96
C ARG A 13 21.55 47.09 -8.23
N THR A 14 21.90 48.28 -8.69
CA THR A 14 23.29 48.68 -8.95
C THR A 14 23.65 49.90 -8.13
N ARG A 15 24.83 49.89 -7.50
CA ARG A 15 25.40 51.06 -6.80
C ARG A 15 26.81 51.36 -7.34
N GLY A 16 27.16 52.64 -7.42
CA GLY A 16 28.48 53.08 -7.83
C GLY A 16 29.54 52.90 -6.73
N LYS A 17 30.80 52.78 -7.14
CA LYS A 17 31.97 52.83 -6.25
C LYS A 17 32.86 53.98 -6.69
N ASP A 18 33.24 54.85 -5.77
CA ASP A 18 34.21 55.94 -6.00
C ASP A 18 35.44 55.78 -5.09
N CYS A 19 36.35 56.77 -5.09
CA CYS A 19 37.58 56.74 -4.30
C CYS A 19 37.34 56.72 -2.78
N PHE A 20 36.13 57.08 -2.33
CA PHE A 20 35.71 57.02 -0.93
C PHE A 20 34.97 55.73 -0.58
N GLY A 21 34.73 54.84 -1.56
CA GLY A 21 34.15 53.52 -1.36
C GLY A 21 32.84 53.29 -2.11
N TRP A 22 32.07 52.31 -1.66
CA TRP A 22 30.76 52.00 -2.25
C TRP A 22 29.71 53.01 -1.79
N ARG A 23 28.90 53.51 -2.72
CA ARG A 23 27.79 54.40 -2.36
C ARG A 23 26.71 53.67 -1.54
N PRO A 24 25.93 54.41 -0.73
CA PRO A 24 24.79 53.85 -0.01
C PRO A 24 23.80 53.19 -0.97
N TRP A 25 23.17 52.10 -0.53
CA TRP A 25 22.14 51.41 -1.32
C TRP A 25 20.89 52.28 -1.55
N GLU A 26 20.68 53.31 -0.73
CA GLU A 26 19.60 54.29 -0.90
C GLU A 26 19.74 55.10 -2.19
N MET A 27 20.96 55.24 -2.72
CA MET A 27 21.23 55.85 -4.03
C MET A 27 21.33 54.83 -5.17
N SER A 28 20.97 53.57 -4.93
CA SER A 28 21.01 52.54 -5.97
C SER A 28 19.82 52.64 -6.91
N LEU A 29 20.08 52.41 -8.19
CA LEU A 29 19.01 52.25 -9.18
C LEU A 29 18.48 50.81 -9.09
N SER A 30 17.17 50.67 -8.89
CA SER A 30 16.48 49.38 -8.99
C SER A 30 15.95 49.21 -10.41
N LEU A 31 16.36 48.14 -11.08
CA LEU A 31 15.82 47.76 -12.38
C LEU A 31 14.45 47.10 -12.20
N SER A 32 13.60 47.17 -13.24
CA SER A 32 12.37 46.38 -13.28
C SER A 32 12.71 44.90 -13.14
N PRO A 33 11.83 44.10 -12.48
CA PRO A 33 12.09 42.67 -12.31
C PRO A 33 12.22 41.99 -13.68
N VAL A 34 13.34 41.31 -13.90
CA VAL A 34 13.61 40.53 -15.11
C VAL A 34 13.32 39.06 -14.82
N GLN A 35 12.56 38.40 -15.70
CA GLN A 35 12.30 36.97 -15.60
C GLN A 35 13.35 36.19 -16.39
N THR A 36 13.97 35.20 -15.77
CA THR A 36 14.86 34.26 -16.47
C THR A 36 14.08 33.39 -17.44
N ALA A 37 14.75 32.90 -18.49
CA ALA A 37 14.14 32.01 -19.47
C ALA A 37 13.52 30.77 -18.79
N SER A 38 12.32 30.41 -19.23
CA SER A 38 11.63 29.21 -18.77
C SER A 38 12.26 27.93 -19.32
N LYS A 39 12.14 26.84 -18.58
CA LYS A 39 12.58 25.50 -19.00
C LYS A 39 11.50 24.46 -18.74
N LYS A 40 11.74 23.25 -19.24
CA LYS A 40 11.00 22.04 -18.84
C LYS A 40 11.05 21.89 -17.30
N PRO A 41 10.06 21.24 -16.67
CA PRO A 41 10.07 21.04 -15.23
C PRO A 41 11.29 20.22 -14.79
N ASP A 42 11.68 20.39 -13.54
CA ASP A 42 12.54 19.40 -12.89
C ASP A 42 11.75 18.08 -12.72
N PRO A 43 12.43 16.92 -12.77
CA PRO A 43 11.78 15.64 -12.51
C PRO A 43 11.12 15.62 -11.13
N PRO A 44 9.97 14.94 -10.97
CA PRO A 44 9.45 14.66 -9.65
C PRO A 44 10.46 13.84 -8.84
N THR A 45 10.47 14.04 -7.53
CA THR A 45 11.42 13.38 -6.61
C THR A 45 10.68 12.61 -5.54
N ASP A 46 11.39 11.77 -4.79
CA ASP A 46 10.83 11.06 -3.64
C ASP A 46 9.60 10.21 -3.99
N LEU A 47 9.65 9.58 -5.17
CA LEU A 47 8.62 8.63 -5.61
C LEU A 47 8.75 7.36 -4.76
N ARG A 48 7.71 7.05 -3.99
CA ARG A 48 7.70 5.89 -3.09
C ARG A 48 6.28 5.37 -2.86
N SER A 49 6.18 4.14 -2.36
CA SER A 49 4.97 3.62 -1.73
C SER A 49 5.22 3.31 -0.25
N ASP A 50 4.20 3.48 0.57
CA ASP A 50 4.22 3.04 1.96
C ASP A 50 3.49 1.69 2.07
N PRO A 51 4.15 0.60 2.48
CA PRO A 51 3.53 -0.73 2.63
C PRO A 51 2.26 -0.71 3.48
N ASP A 52 2.17 0.15 4.49
CA ASP A 52 1.02 0.25 5.39
C ASP A 52 -0.21 0.85 4.70
N THR A 53 0.00 1.55 3.58
CA THR A 53 -1.08 2.13 2.77
C THR A 53 -1.50 1.26 1.60
N ASN A 54 -0.72 0.22 1.28
CA ASN A 54 -1.04 -0.72 0.21
C ASN A 54 -2.12 -1.70 0.66
N SER A 55 -2.87 -2.23 -0.30
CA SER A 55 -3.82 -3.31 -0.08
C SER A 55 -3.38 -4.55 -0.84
N SER A 56 -4.18 -5.59 -0.78
CA SER A 56 -3.93 -6.80 -1.55
C SER A 56 -4.37 -6.73 -3.01
N SER A 57 -4.97 -5.61 -3.43
CA SER A 57 -5.36 -5.30 -4.81
C SER A 57 -4.97 -3.88 -5.25
N SER A 58 -4.25 -3.11 -4.42
CA SER A 58 -3.81 -1.76 -4.75
C SER A 58 -2.47 -1.36 -4.14
N ILE A 59 -1.76 -0.46 -4.83
CA ILE A 59 -0.51 0.17 -4.38
C ILE A 59 -0.71 1.68 -4.35
N VAL A 60 -0.32 2.33 -3.25
CA VAL A 60 -0.42 3.79 -3.09
C VAL A 60 0.95 4.42 -3.32
N LEU A 61 1.06 5.19 -4.39
CA LEU A 61 2.24 5.97 -4.73
C LEU A 61 2.15 7.38 -4.16
N GLN A 62 3.29 7.93 -3.77
CA GLN A 62 3.44 9.31 -3.30
C GLN A 62 4.72 9.90 -3.88
N TRP A 63 4.72 11.20 -4.19
CA TRP A 63 5.89 11.90 -4.75
C TRP A 63 5.90 13.40 -4.41
N ALA A 64 7.05 14.03 -4.64
CA ALA A 64 7.22 15.47 -4.66
C ALA A 64 7.30 16.00 -6.09
N VAL A 65 6.62 17.11 -6.37
CA VAL A 65 6.34 17.63 -7.73
C VAL A 65 7.59 18.12 -8.50
N GLY A 66 8.67 18.49 -7.81
CA GLY A 66 9.80 19.20 -8.42
C GLY A 66 9.50 20.69 -8.69
N TRP A 67 10.48 21.41 -9.21
CA TRP A 67 10.35 22.82 -9.58
C TRP A 67 9.84 22.97 -11.02
N SER A 68 8.89 23.89 -11.25
CA SER A 68 8.22 23.99 -12.55
C SER A 68 9.02 24.76 -13.62
N ASN A 69 10.13 25.39 -13.23
CA ASN A 69 11.02 26.17 -14.10
C ASN A 69 10.30 27.29 -14.90
N GLY A 70 9.23 27.84 -14.33
CA GLY A 70 8.45 28.95 -14.90
C GLY A 70 6.98 28.61 -15.04
N PRO A 71 6.50 28.06 -16.17
CA PRO A 71 5.11 27.69 -16.35
C PRO A 71 4.66 26.68 -15.30
N ARG A 72 3.35 26.64 -15.00
CA ARG A 72 2.79 25.66 -14.07
C ARG A 72 2.86 24.24 -14.66
N ILE A 73 2.92 23.25 -13.78
CA ILE A 73 2.76 21.85 -14.17
C ILE A 73 1.33 21.65 -14.70
N GLU A 74 1.19 20.88 -15.78
CA GLU A 74 -0.09 20.55 -16.42
C GLU A 74 -0.57 19.15 -16.03
N CYS A 75 0.35 18.18 -15.93
CA CYS A 75 0.05 16.81 -15.53
C CYS A 75 1.33 16.05 -15.13
N PHE A 76 1.14 14.84 -14.59
CA PHE A 76 2.20 13.85 -14.42
C PHE A 76 1.85 12.54 -15.12
N ASP A 77 2.80 11.97 -15.85
CA ASP A 77 2.66 10.62 -16.40
C ASP A 77 3.32 9.62 -15.45
N ILE A 78 2.58 8.58 -15.07
CA ILE A 78 3.08 7.46 -14.27
C ILE A 78 3.30 6.28 -15.20
N PHE A 79 4.48 5.67 -15.11
CA PHE A 79 4.84 4.46 -15.82
C PHE A 79 5.07 3.32 -14.84
N VAL A 80 4.74 2.11 -15.28
CA VAL A 80 4.88 0.88 -14.51
C VAL A 80 5.64 -0.16 -15.33
N SER A 81 6.50 -0.92 -14.66
CA SER A 81 7.05 -2.18 -15.13
C SER A 81 6.66 -3.29 -14.15
N CYS A 82 6.39 -4.48 -14.68
CA CYS A 82 5.99 -5.66 -13.91
C CYS A 82 7.02 -6.78 -14.15
N ASP A 83 7.57 -7.36 -13.08
CA ASP A 83 8.52 -8.49 -13.13
C ASP A 83 9.64 -8.29 -14.19
N ASP A 84 10.31 -7.12 -14.14
CA ASP A 84 11.36 -6.70 -15.10
C ASP A 84 10.91 -6.63 -16.57
N GLY A 85 9.61 -6.50 -16.80
CA GLY A 85 9.01 -6.36 -18.11
C GLY A 85 9.22 -4.98 -18.77
N PRO A 86 8.54 -4.74 -19.91
CA PRO A 86 8.59 -3.46 -20.59
C PRO A 86 7.88 -2.38 -19.75
N TRP A 87 8.39 -1.15 -19.85
CA TRP A 87 7.73 0.02 -19.27
C TRP A 87 6.47 0.36 -20.05
N ASN A 88 5.34 0.42 -19.35
CA ASN A 88 4.06 0.84 -19.90
C ASN A 88 3.59 2.11 -19.21
N MET A 89 2.93 2.99 -19.96
CA MET A 89 2.26 4.14 -19.37
C MET A 89 1.01 3.64 -18.64
N LEU A 90 0.97 3.89 -17.33
CA LEU A 90 -0.15 3.49 -16.49
C LEU A 90 -1.29 4.50 -16.62
N THR A 91 -0.99 5.78 -16.41
CA THR A 91 -1.98 6.86 -16.45
C THR A 91 -1.31 8.24 -16.50
N SER A 92 -2.12 9.27 -16.73
CA SER A 92 -1.77 10.67 -16.53
C SER A 92 -2.64 11.26 -15.42
N VAL A 93 -2.03 11.89 -14.42
CA VAL A 93 -2.72 12.51 -13.28
C VAL A 93 -2.65 14.03 -13.32
N GLU A 94 -3.60 14.65 -12.63
CA GLU A 94 -3.73 16.11 -12.50
C GLU A 94 -2.52 16.76 -11.82
N PRO A 95 -2.23 18.05 -12.09
CA PRO A 95 -0.98 18.70 -11.65
C PRO A 95 -0.92 18.97 -10.14
N THR A 96 -2.05 18.87 -9.44
CA THR A 96 -2.15 18.99 -7.98
C THR A 96 -1.93 17.67 -7.26
N ALA A 97 -1.93 16.54 -7.97
CA ALA A 97 -1.74 15.23 -7.39
C ALA A 97 -0.33 15.09 -6.80
N LYS A 98 -0.28 14.61 -5.56
CA LYS A 98 0.96 14.21 -4.86
C LYS A 98 0.93 12.73 -4.45
N LYS A 99 -0.20 12.07 -4.70
CA LYS A 99 -0.47 10.68 -4.42
C LYS A 99 -1.34 10.10 -5.51
N PHE A 100 -1.19 8.80 -5.78
CA PHE A 100 -2.02 8.06 -6.72
C PHE A 100 -2.21 6.62 -6.23
N VAL A 101 -3.40 6.08 -6.41
CA VAL A 101 -3.71 4.68 -6.07
C VAL A 101 -3.73 3.87 -7.36
N VAL A 102 -2.77 2.97 -7.49
CA VAL A 102 -2.72 1.96 -8.54
C VAL A 102 -3.65 0.82 -8.12
N SER A 103 -4.75 0.65 -8.83
CA SER A 103 -5.72 -0.44 -8.59
C SER A 103 -5.43 -1.65 -9.46
N ASP A 104 -6.13 -2.76 -9.18
CA ASP A 104 -6.11 -3.99 -9.98
C ASP A 104 -4.71 -4.63 -10.10
N VAL A 105 -3.90 -4.49 -9.05
CA VAL A 105 -2.58 -5.14 -9.01
C VAL A 105 -2.72 -6.64 -8.76
N VAL A 106 -1.84 -7.41 -9.40
CA VAL A 106 -1.79 -8.86 -9.31
C VAL A 106 -0.89 -9.27 -8.15
N ARG A 107 -1.39 -10.18 -7.31
CA ARG A 107 -0.63 -10.68 -6.15
C ARG A 107 0.59 -11.46 -6.58
N GLY A 108 1.71 -11.22 -5.91
CA GLY A 108 2.98 -11.89 -6.19
C GLY A 108 3.82 -11.24 -7.28
N THR A 109 3.21 -10.39 -8.13
CA THR A 109 3.91 -9.59 -9.14
C THR A 109 4.67 -8.44 -8.49
N GLY A 110 5.93 -8.28 -8.88
CA GLY A 110 6.77 -7.13 -8.53
C GLY A 110 6.50 -5.96 -9.46
N TYR A 111 6.15 -4.80 -8.89
CA TYR A 111 5.87 -3.57 -9.62
C TYR A 111 6.96 -2.53 -9.37
N VAL A 112 7.45 -1.91 -10.45
CA VAL A 112 8.40 -0.79 -10.39
C VAL A 112 7.78 0.41 -11.08
N PHE A 113 7.88 1.59 -10.48
CA PHE A 113 7.26 2.80 -10.99
C PHE A 113 8.28 3.90 -11.28
N LYS A 114 7.97 4.75 -12.25
CA LYS A 114 8.66 6.03 -12.49
C LYS A 114 7.65 7.07 -12.95
N ILE A 115 7.92 8.34 -12.65
CA ILE A 115 7.00 9.44 -12.95
C ILE A 115 7.73 10.58 -13.67
N ARG A 116 7.03 11.35 -14.52
CA ARG A 116 7.55 12.59 -15.12
C ARG A 116 6.49 13.69 -15.12
N ALA A 117 6.91 14.94 -15.09
CA ALA A 117 6.05 16.11 -15.07
C ALA A 117 6.01 16.80 -16.44
N LYS A 118 4.88 17.42 -16.79
CA LYS A 118 4.73 18.25 -17.99
C LYS A 118 4.46 19.70 -17.64
N ASN A 119 5.08 20.63 -18.35
CA ASN A 119 4.60 22.01 -18.48
C ASN A 119 4.48 22.40 -19.96
N GLU A 120 4.10 23.65 -20.23
CA GLU A 120 3.97 24.19 -21.59
C GLU A 120 5.26 24.07 -22.43
N ILE A 121 6.45 24.06 -21.80
CA ILE A 121 7.73 23.87 -22.49
C ILE A 121 7.97 22.41 -22.86
N GLY A 122 7.42 21.47 -22.08
CA GLY A 122 7.45 20.04 -22.37
C GLY A 122 7.60 19.16 -21.13
N TRP A 123 8.04 17.93 -21.37
CA TRP A 123 8.24 16.91 -20.34
C TRP A 123 9.59 17.02 -19.64
N SER A 124 9.60 16.85 -18.32
CA SER A 124 10.82 16.60 -17.55
C SER A 124 11.44 15.25 -17.91
N ASP A 125 12.66 15.01 -17.42
CA ASP A 125 13.16 13.64 -17.29
C ASP A 125 12.31 12.83 -16.30
N PHE A 126 12.48 11.52 -16.29
CA PHE A 126 11.83 10.66 -15.31
C PHE A 126 12.45 10.85 -13.91
N SER A 127 11.64 10.61 -12.88
CA SER A 127 12.12 10.40 -11.51
C SER A 127 13.07 9.21 -11.44
N GLU A 128 13.79 9.10 -10.32
CA GLU A 128 14.32 7.80 -9.91
C GLU A 128 13.17 6.78 -9.83
N GLN A 129 13.46 5.54 -10.25
CA GLN A 129 12.49 4.46 -10.16
C GLN A 129 12.34 4.01 -8.70
N THR A 130 11.18 3.50 -8.34
CA THR A 130 10.98 2.87 -7.03
C THR A 130 11.81 1.59 -6.91
N ASP A 131 11.99 1.11 -5.68
CA ASP A 131 12.27 -0.32 -5.47
C ASP A 131 11.09 -1.17 -5.95
N GLU A 132 11.28 -2.49 -6.05
CA GLU A 132 10.22 -3.44 -6.37
C GLU A 132 9.15 -3.45 -5.26
N ILE A 133 7.91 -3.13 -5.63
CA ILE A 133 6.76 -3.07 -4.72
C ILE A 133 5.81 -4.22 -5.04
N LYS A 134 5.38 -4.96 -4.00
CA LYS A 134 4.37 -6.02 -4.13
C LYS A 134 3.08 -5.62 -3.43
N ALA A 135 1.97 -6.14 -3.95
CA ALA A 135 0.68 -6.07 -3.25
C ALA A 135 0.77 -6.80 -1.91
N ASN A 136 0.03 -6.31 -0.91
CA ASN A 136 -0.03 -6.96 0.39
C ASN A 136 -0.78 -8.31 0.29
N ALA A 137 -0.59 -9.18 1.28
CA ALA A 137 -1.43 -10.36 1.43
C ALA A 137 -2.85 -9.96 1.88
N ILE A 138 -3.87 -10.75 1.52
CA ILE A 138 -5.22 -10.56 2.08
C ILE A 138 -5.13 -10.81 3.59
N PRO A 139 -5.56 -9.86 4.45
CA PRO A 139 -5.51 -10.06 5.89
C PRO A 139 -6.30 -11.29 6.33
N MET A 140 -5.70 -12.10 7.20
CA MET A 140 -6.32 -13.31 7.74
C MET A 140 -7.13 -13.03 9.02
N PRO A 141 -8.10 -13.90 9.38
CA PRO A 141 -8.77 -13.83 10.68
C PRO A 141 -7.76 -13.87 11.84
N ARG A 142 -8.06 -13.21 12.95
CA ARG A 142 -7.18 -13.15 14.13
C ARG A 142 -7.83 -13.79 15.34
N ASN A 143 -7.04 -14.13 16.37
CA ASN A 143 -7.53 -14.61 17.67
C ASN A 143 -8.50 -15.81 17.59
N LEU A 144 -8.22 -16.80 16.74
CA LEU A 144 -9.03 -18.02 16.72
C LEU A 144 -8.81 -18.81 18.02
N GLN A 145 -9.87 -19.04 18.77
CA GLN A 145 -9.84 -19.69 20.07
C GLN A 145 -11.08 -20.57 20.30
N VAL A 146 -10.93 -21.57 21.18
CA VAL A 146 -12.03 -22.41 21.68
C VAL A 146 -12.52 -21.81 23.00
N ASN A 147 -13.76 -21.35 23.05
CA ASN A 147 -14.33 -20.70 24.24
C ASN A 147 -15.18 -21.64 25.09
N GLY A 148 -15.77 -22.66 24.46
CA GLY A 148 -16.69 -23.60 25.10
C GLY A 148 -16.42 -25.02 24.63
N SER A 149 -16.65 -25.99 25.51
CA SER A 149 -16.50 -27.41 25.19
C SER A 149 -17.56 -28.27 25.85
N GLY A 150 -18.15 -29.18 25.08
CA GLY A 150 -18.95 -30.29 25.57
C GLY A 150 -18.43 -31.63 25.03
N VAL A 151 -19.01 -32.74 25.48
CA VAL A 151 -18.57 -34.10 25.11
C VAL A 151 -18.57 -34.31 23.59
N THR A 152 -19.52 -33.70 22.88
CA THR A 152 -19.73 -33.86 21.44
C THR A 152 -19.65 -32.55 20.66
N TRP A 153 -19.27 -31.45 21.31
CA TRP A 153 -19.24 -30.13 20.66
C TRP A 153 -18.11 -29.22 21.18
N LEU A 154 -17.65 -28.30 20.34
CA LEU A 154 -16.70 -27.24 20.69
C LEU A 154 -17.18 -25.91 20.11
N GLU A 155 -17.10 -24.83 20.89
CA GLU A 155 -17.43 -23.48 20.43
C GLU A 155 -16.16 -22.72 20.08
N LEU A 156 -16.06 -22.28 18.82
CA LEU A 156 -14.97 -21.50 18.27
C LEU A 156 -15.38 -20.04 18.17
N SER A 157 -14.43 -19.14 18.43
CA SER A 157 -14.57 -17.72 18.13
C SER A 157 -13.29 -17.14 17.56
N TRP A 158 -13.41 -16.10 16.73
CA TRP A 158 -12.29 -15.37 16.17
C TRP A 158 -12.63 -13.88 16.05
N SER A 159 -11.65 -13.10 15.64
CA SER A 159 -11.78 -11.68 15.28
C SER A 159 -11.71 -11.54 13.76
N PRO A 160 -12.49 -10.60 13.17
CA PRO A 160 -12.44 -10.37 11.74
C PRO A 160 -11.06 -9.88 11.30
N PRO A 161 -10.67 -10.12 10.04
CA PRO A 161 -9.46 -9.54 9.47
C PRO A 161 -9.52 -8.01 9.51
N VAL A 162 -8.42 -7.40 9.95
CA VAL A 162 -8.22 -5.95 9.95
C VAL A 162 -6.99 -5.62 9.12
N THR A 163 -7.02 -4.48 8.43
CA THR A 163 -5.80 -3.87 7.89
C THR A 163 -5.02 -3.20 9.03
N ASP A 164 -3.78 -2.82 8.77
CA ASP A 164 -2.94 -2.14 9.78
C ASP A 164 -3.47 -0.74 10.13
N LEU A 165 -4.37 -0.18 9.31
CA LEU A 165 -5.18 1.00 9.61
C LEU A 165 -6.38 0.70 10.53
N LEU A 166 -6.46 -0.51 11.10
CA LEU A 166 -7.54 -1.02 11.96
C LEU A 166 -8.93 -1.02 11.32
N ALA A 167 -9.01 -0.84 9.99
CA ALA A 167 -10.26 -0.95 9.27
C ALA A 167 -10.63 -2.43 9.09
N ALA A 168 -11.85 -2.79 9.49
CA ALA A 168 -12.37 -4.13 9.25
C ALA A 168 -12.49 -4.38 7.74
N VAL A 169 -11.93 -5.49 7.28
CA VAL A 169 -12.06 -5.91 5.89
C VAL A 169 -13.45 -6.51 5.70
N ARG A 170 -14.10 -6.17 4.59
CA ARG A 170 -15.38 -6.78 4.23
C ARG A 170 -15.17 -8.26 3.90
N VAL A 171 -15.65 -9.13 4.79
CA VAL A 171 -15.63 -10.57 4.62
C VAL A 171 -16.94 -11.04 4.00
N GLU A 172 -16.85 -11.78 2.90
CA GLU A 172 -18.00 -12.41 2.25
C GLU A 172 -18.37 -13.74 2.92
N ARG A 173 -17.36 -14.52 3.35
CA ARG A 173 -17.53 -15.71 4.20
C ARG A 173 -16.24 -16.15 4.89
N TYR A 174 -16.35 -16.97 5.93
CA TYR A 174 -15.24 -17.69 6.55
C TYR A 174 -15.22 -19.17 6.15
N GLU A 175 -14.02 -19.76 6.14
CA GLU A 175 -13.82 -21.20 6.08
C GLU A 175 -12.98 -21.64 7.27
N LEU A 176 -13.50 -22.62 8.01
CA LEU A 176 -12.82 -23.27 9.10
C LEU A 176 -12.40 -24.67 8.66
N GLN A 177 -11.20 -25.05 9.08
CA GLN A 177 -10.68 -26.40 8.93
C GLN A 177 -10.32 -26.97 10.30
N GLN A 178 -10.53 -28.27 10.46
CA GLN A 178 -10.05 -29.03 11.60
C GLN A 178 -8.94 -29.98 11.18
N GLN A 179 -8.05 -30.26 12.11
CA GLN A 179 -7.13 -31.38 12.00
C GLN A 179 -7.32 -32.28 13.22
N LYS A 180 -7.43 -33.58 12.97
CA LYS A 180 -7.50 -34.60 14.02
C LYS A 180 -6.11 -35.17 14.29
N CYS A 181 -5.83 -35.48 15.55
CA CYS A 181 -4.67 -36.30 15.91
C CYS A 181 -5.05 -37.76 15.62
N ASP A 182 -4.44 -38.36 14.60
CA ASP A 182 -4.60 -39.78 14.34
C ASP A 182 -3.61 -40.55 15.25
N PRO A 183 -4.04 -41.57 16.00
CA PRO A 183 -3.13 -42.40 16.78
C PRO A 183 -2.17 -43.26 15.93
N ALA A 184 -2.45 -43.46 14.64
CA ALA A 184 -1.62 -44.24 13.71
C ALA A 184 -0.69 -43.40 12.82
N GLN A 185 -1.04 -42.14 12.57
CA GLN A 185 -0.21 -41.15 11.87
C GLN A 185 -0.18 -39.89 12.74
N GLU A 186 1.00 -39.41 13.14
CA GLU A 186 1.13 -38.32 14.14
C GLU A 186 0.23 -37.09 13.89
N THR A 187 -0.21 -36.84 12.65
CA THR A 187 -1.28 -35.88 12.30
C THR A 187 -2.09 -36.30 11.06
N SER A 188 -3.41 -36.10 11.06
CA SER A 188 -4.32 -36.25 9.89
C SER A 188 -4.21 -35.06 8.93
N GLU A 189 -4.71 -35.18 7.69
CA GLU A 189 -4.94 -34.01 6.81
C GLU A 189 -6.00 -33.05 7.38
N TRP A 190 -5.98 -31.80 6.93
CA TRP A 190 -6.96 -30.77 7.29
C TRP A 190 -8.29 -31.02 6.58
N ALA A 191 -9.38 -31.11 7.35
CA ALA A 191 -10.74 -31.27 6.83
C ALA A 191 -11.55 -29.99 7.01
N THR A 192 -12.24 -29.55 5.96
CA THR A 192 -13.15 -28.39 6.02
C THR A 192 -14.36 -28.69 6.91
N LEU A 193 -14.59 -27.81 7.88
CA LEU A 193 -15.67 -27.89 8.88
C LEU A 193 -16.93 -27.14 8.45
N THR A 194 -16.75 -26.03 7.73
CA THR A 194 -17.86 -25.12 7.44
C THR A 194 -18.83 -25.78 6.46
N CYS A 195 -20.05 -26.04 6.92
CA CYS A 195 -21.16 -26.51 6.09
C CYS A 195 -22.00 -25.37 5.52
N ASP A 196 -21.94 -24.18 6.13
CA ASP A 196 -22.63 -22.98 5.67
C ASP A 196 -21.76 -22.18 4.67
N PRO A 197 -22.13 -22.11 3.38
CA PRO A 197 -21.38 -21.34 2.40
C PRO A 197 -21.44 -19.82 2.65
N ALA A 198 -22.28 -19.33 3.54
CA ALA A 198 -22.50 -17.92 3.84
C ALA A 198 -22.08 -17.51 5.27
N LEU A 199 -21.25 -18.30 5.96
CA LEU A 199 -20.79 -18.00 7.32
C LEU A 199 -20.08 -16.64 7.39
N ARG A 200 -20.75 -15.63 7.93
CA ARG A 200 -20.20 -14.27 8.17
C ARG A 200 -19.99 -13.93 9.63
N ASP A 201 -20.59 -14.70 10.53
CA ASP A 201 -20.37 -14.56 11.96
C ASP A 201 -18.94 -14.96 12.35
N THR A 202 -18.49 -14.45 13.48
CA THR A 202 -17.16 -14.71 14.04
C THR A 202 -17.17 -15.77 15.14
N ARG A 203 -18.23 -16.58 15.18
CA ARG A 203 -18.44 -17.68 16.11
C ARG A 203 -19.00 -18.88 15.36
N TRP A 204 -18.58 -20.07 15.76
CA TRP A 204 -19.07 -21.31 15.17
C TRP A 204 -19.05 -22.44 16.18
N VAL A 205 -20.13 -23.22 16.24
CA VAL A 205 -20.21 -24.42 17.07
C VAL A 205 -19.94 -25.64 16.20
N VAL A 206 -18.86 -26.35 16.50
CA VAL A 206 -18.54 -27.63 15.89
C VAL A 206 -19.27 -28.72 16.67
N GLU A 207 -20.19 -29.43 16.02
CA GLU A 207 -20.97 -30.51 16.62
C GLU A 207 -20.57 -31.89 16.07
N GLY A 208 -21.12 -32.96 16.64
CA GLY A 208 -20.90 -34.33 16.17
C GLY A 208 -19.49 -34.90 16.45
N LEU A 209 -18.78 -34.32 17.42
CA LEU A 209 -17.44 -34.79 17.81
C LEU A 209 -17.50 -36.06 18.65
N ARG A 210 -16.46 -36.90 18.57
CA ARG A 210 -16.33 -38.06 19.46
C ARG A 210 -15.64 -37.64 20.76
N SER A 211 -15.95 -38.35 21.86
CA SER A 211 -15.30 -38.13 23.15
C SER A 211 -13.80 -38.49 23.09
N LEU A 212 -12.96 -37.72 23.80
CA LEU A 212 -11.51 -37.89 23.87
C LEU A 212 -10.74 -37.67 22.54
N GLU A 213 -11.37 -37.09 21.51
CA GLU A 213 -10.69 -36.69 20.28
C GLU A 213 -9.80 -35.47 20.53
N ARG A 214 -8.57 -35.50 20.01
CA ARG A 214 -7.66 -34.33 19.98
C ARG A 214 -7.77 -33.64 18.62
N LEU A 215 -8.11 -32.37 18.64
CA LEU A 215 -8.41 -31.54 17.49
C LEU A 215 -7.67 -30.22 17.57
N ARG A 216 -7.34 -29.63 16.42
CA ARG A 216 -6.96 -28.22 16.32
C ARG A 216 -7.62 -27.59 15.11
N PHE A 217 -7.75 -26.27 15.12
CA PHE A 217 -8.55 -25.54 14.15
C PHE A 217 -7.74 -24.42 13.51
N ARG A 218 -8.05 -24.11 12.25
CA ARG A 218 -7.56 -22.90 11.57
C ARG A 218 -8.68 -22.31 10.74
N ALA A 219 -8.63 -21.01 10.51
CA ALA A 219 -9.66 -20.28 9.77
C ALA A 219 -9.04 -19.37 8.70
N ARG A 220 -9.76 -19.16 7.60
CA ARG A 220 -9.45 -18.13 6.60
C ARG A 220 -10.70 -17.37 6.20
N ALA A 221 -10.52 -16.18 5.67
CA ALA A 221 -11.60 -15.32 5.20
C ALA A 221 -11.60 -15.24 3.66
N LEU A 222 -12.79 -15.26 3.06
CA LEU A 222 -13.01 -14.87 1.67
C LEU A 222 -13.45 -13.41 1.66
N THR A 223 -12.73 -12.58 0.93
CA THR A 223 -13.09 -11.19 0.66
C THR A 223 -13.46 -11.04 -0.81
N LEU A 224 -13.86 -9.83 -1.23
CA LEU A 224 -14.04 -9.51 -2.66
C LEU A 224 -12.77 -9.76 -3.48
N GLU A 225 -11.60 -9.74 -2.83
CA GLU A 225 -10.33 -9.91 -3.50
C GLU A 225 -9.82 -11.36 -3.49
N GLY A 226 -10.53 -12.28 -2.84
CA GLY A 226 -10.18 -13.70 -2.77
C GLY A 226 -9.95 -14.22 -1.35
N TRP A 227 -9.33 -15.40 -1.25
CA TRP A 227 -9.08 -16.07 0.03
C TRP A 227 -7.81 -15.56 0.71
N SER A 228 -7.93 -15.23 2.00
CA SER A 228 -6.77 -15.04 2.87
C SER A 228 -5.99 -16.34 3.05
N ALA A 229 -4.75 -16.20 3.50
CA ALA A 229 -4.05 -17.31 4.15
C ALA A 229 -4.86 -17.80 5.36
N PHE A 230 -4.61 -19.04 5.77
CA PHE A 230 -5.12 -19.53 7.05
C PHE A 230 -4.41 -18.83 8.20
N CYS A 231 -5.17 -18.49 9.24
CA CYS A 231 -4.59 -18.04 10.50
C CYS A 231 -3.78 -19.15 11.18
N ASP A 232 -2.96 -18.74 12.15
CA ASP A 232 -2.24 -19.68 12.99
C ASP A 232 -3.22 -20.66 13.64
N PRO A 233 -2.92 -21.96 13.60
CA PRO A 233 -3.82 -22.96 14.13
C PRO A 233 -3.90 -22.82 15.66
N THR A 234 -5.08 -23.14 16.21
CA THR A 234 -5.26 -23.23 17.66
C THR A 234 -4.30 -24.27 18.25
N PRO A 235 -3.99 -24.20 19.55
CA PRO A 235 -3.44 -25.33 20.29
C PRO A 235 -4.30 -26.60 20.11
N TRP A 236 -3.76 -27.74 20.50
CA TRP A 236 -4.53 -28.98 20.53
C TRP A 236 -5.56 -28.95 21.67
N HIS A 237 -6.83 -29.17 21.33
CA HIS A 237 -7.95 -29.28 22.26
C HIS A 237 -8.44 -30.73 22.30
N ARG A 238 -8.84 -31.21 23.48
CA ARG A 238 -9.40 -32.55 23.66
C ARG A 238 -10.85 -32.46 24.11
N THR A 239 -11.75 -33.19 23.46
CA THR A 239 -13.14 -33.25 23.92
C THR A 239 -13.25 -33.99 25.27
N PRO A 240 -14.12 -33.53 26.19
CA PRO A 240 -14.34 -34.18 27.48
C PRO A 240 -14.74 -35.65 27.35
N ARG A 241 -14.47 -36.42 28.40
CA ARG A 241 -14.92 -37.82 28.50
C ARG A 241 -16.44 -37.84 28.71
N ARG A 242 -17.13 -38.80 28.10
CA ARG A 242 -18.54 -39.07 28.40
C ARG A 242 -18.65 -39.60 29.83
N ASN A 243 -19.46 -38.95 30.66
CA ASN A 243 -19.81 -39.43 32.00
C ASN A 243 -20.65 -40.70 31.92
#